data_AF-A0A846V6G0-F1
#
_entry.id   AF-A0A846V6G0-F1
#
_cell.length_a   1.000
_cell.length_b   1.000
_cell.length_c   1.000
_cell.angle_alpha   90.00
_cell.angle_beta   90.00
_cell.angle_gamma   90.00
#
_symmetry.space_group_name_H-M   'P 1'
#
loop_
_entity.id
_entity.type
_entity.pdbx_description
1 polymer ?
#
loop_
_entity_poly.entity_id
_entity_poly.type
_entity_poly.pdbx_seq_one_letter_code
_entity_poly.pdbx_strand_id
1 'polypeptide(L)'
;MTITFDKREIPPYGQFVSNDKLVIGETYFHVTYVDQDMLIPTVSSLVYIGRNLGNNEVNRLYFQDVDSYFDGLRITDENPDPNSMRLESFPEDSPSVFEFDYALESLMLCSLRRKAK
;
A
#
# COMPACT_ATOMS: atom_id res chain seq x y z
N MET A 1 -1.53 18.37 -26.42
CA MET A 1 -0.40 18.60 -25.49
C MET A 1 0.06 17.24 -25.00
N THR A 2 1.35 16.94 -25.08
CA THR A 2 1.90 15.64 -24.63
C THR A 2 2.68 15.88 -23.34
N ILE A 3 2.44 15.05 -22.33
CA ILE A 3 3.16 15.06 -21.05
C ILE A 3 4.04 13.80 -21.02
N THR A 4 5.29 13.95 -20.58
CA THR A 4 6.28 12.86 -20.55
C THR A 4 6.79 12.66 -19.14
N PHE A 5 7.18 11.41 -18.81
CA PHE A 5 8.02 11.14 -17.65
C PHE A 5 9.49 11.31 -18.02
N ASP A 6 10.26 11.90 -17.12
CA ASP A 6 11.71 11.91 -17.25
C ASP A 6 12.26 10.48 -17.21
N LYS A 7 13.40 10.28 -17.89
CA LYS A 7 14.10 8.99 -17.84
C LYS A 7 14.51 8.73 -16.39
N ARG A 8 14.05 7.60 -15.84
CA ARG A 8 14.44 7.11 -14.52
C ARG A 8 15.02 5.71 -14.61
N GLU A 9 16.01 5.41 -13.78
CA GLU A 9 16.49 4.04 -13.57
C GLU A 9 15.59 3.35 -12.56
N ILE A 10 15.12 2.15 -12.90
CA ILE A 10 14.18 1.41 -12.06
C ILE A 10 14.90 0.16 -11.55
N PRO A 11 15.04 -0.01 -10.23
CA PRO A 11 15.61 -1.23 -9.66
C PRO A 11 14.78 -2.45 -10.05
N PRO A 12 15.38 -3.65 -10.15
CA PRO A 12 14.63 -4.86 -10.52
C PRO A 12 13.69 -5.37 -9.41
N TYR A 13 13.70 -4.73 -8.24
CA TYR A 13 12.92 -5.07 -7.06
C TYR A 13 12.13 -3.86 -6.56
N GLY A 14 11.00 -4.13 -5.90
CA GLY A 14 10.21 -3.11 -5.23
C GLY A 14 10.93 -2.55 -3.99
N GLN A 15 10.80 -1.24 -3.77
CA GLN A 15 11.33 -0.56 -2.59
C GLN A 15 10.20 -0.24 -1.62
N PHE A 16 10.03 -1.08 -0.62
CA PHE A 16 8.99 -0.88 0.38
C PHE A 16 9.36 0.21 1.40
N VAL A 17 8.33 0.79 2.01
CA VAL A 17 8.50 1.70 3.15
C VAL A 17 9.01 0.92 4.35
N SER A 18 10.04 1.46 5.00
CA SER A 18 10.52 0.91 6.25
C SER A 18 9.51 1.19 7.36
N ASN A 19 9.22 0.20 8.20
CA ASN A 19 8.11 0.28 9.16
C ASN A 19 8.26 1.44 10.16
N ASP A 20 9.49 1.79 10.54
CA ASP A 20 9.84 2.94 11.38
C ASP A 20 9.58 4.32 10.74
N LYS A 21 9.37 4.37 9.42
CA LYS A 21 9.04 5.59 8.67
C LYS A 21 7.54 5.76 8.40
N LEU A 22 6.71 4.83 8.83
CA LEU A 22 5.25 4.94 8.69
C LEU A 22 4.70 6.02 9.63
N VAL A 23 3.92 6.94 9.08
CA VAL A 23 3.32 8.07 9.79
C VAL A 23 1.81 7.91 9.83
N ILE A 24 1.21 7.99 11.02
CA ILE A 24 -0.23 7.81 11.20
C ILE A 24 -0.97 8.90 10.41
N GLY A 25 -1.96 8.49 9.64
CA GLY A 25 -2.77 9.37 8.78
C GLY A 25 -2.20 9.61 7.39
N GLU A 26 -0.97 9.16 7.10
CA GLU A 26 -0.39 9.24 5.76
C GLU A 26 -0.84 8.09 4.86
N THR A 27 -0.85 8.35 3.56
CA THR A 27 -1.29 7.41 2.52
C THR A 27 -0.09 6.65 1.92
N TYR A 28 -0.24 5.34 1.82
CA TYR A 28 0.70 4.41 1.23
C TYR A 28 -0.02 3.54 0.20
N PHE A 29 0.75 2.78 -0.58
CA PHE A 29 0.24 1.97 -1.68
C PHE A 29 0.63 0.52 -1.48
N HIS A 30 -0.35 -0.37 -1.51
CA HIS A 30 -0.13 -1.80 -1.53
C HIS A 30 -0.24 -2.29 -2.97
N VAL A 31 0.86 -2.81 -3.52
CA VAL A 31 0.93 -3.35 -4.89
C VAL A 31 1.08 -4.86 -4.81
N THR A 32 0.11 -5.60 -5.36
CA THR A 32 0.19 -7.06 -5.49
C THR A 32 0.00 -7.48 -6.95
N TYR A 33 0.15 -8.77 -7.25
CA TYR A 33 0.09 -9.28 -8.61
C TYR A 33 -0.84 -10.48 -8.69
N VAL A 34 -1.70 -10.50 -9.71
CA VAL A 34 -2.63 -11.62 -9.94
C VAL A 34 -1.92 -12.81 -10.59
N ASP A 35 -0.84 -12.56 -11.33
CA ASP A 35 -0.06 -13.55 -12.06
C ASP A 35 1.36 -13.71 -11.50
N GLN A 36 1.95 -14.88 -11.73
CA GLN A 36 3.32 -15.19 -11.28
C GLN A 36 4.40 -14.41 -12.05
N ASP A 37 4.10 -14.02 -13.28
CA ASP A 37 5.02 -13.23 -14.12
C ASP A 37 5.03 -11.73 -13.73
N MET A 38 4.21 -11.34 -12.74
CA MET A 38 4.09 -9.98 -12.25
C MET A 38 3.77 -8.98 -13.37
N LEU A 39 2.83 -9.33 -14.25
CA LEU A 39 2.38 -8.52 -15.37
C LEU A 39 1.03 -7.86 -15.12
N ILE A 40 0.22 -8.35 -14.18
CA ILE A 40 -1.13 -7.90 -13.87
C ILE A 40 -1.15 -7.38 -12.42
N PRO A 41 -0.74 -6.12 -12.19
CA PRO A 41 -0.71 -5.54 -10.86
C PRO A 41 -2.12 -5.16 -10.39
N THR A 42 -2.37 -5.29 -9.09
CA THR A 42 -3.45 -4.62 -8.36
C THR A 42 -2.85 -3.60 -7.40
N VAL A 43 -3.50 -2.46 -7.26
CA VAL A 43 -3.04 -1.37 -6.40
C VAL A 43 -4.17 -0.97 -5.48
N SER A 44 -3.88 -0.91 -4.18
CA SER A 44 -4.77 -0.32 -3.18
C SER A 44 -4.07 0.83 -2.48
N SER A 45 -4.76 1.95 -2.32
CA SER A 45 -4.32 3.06 -1.47
C SER A 45 -4.81 2.82 -0.05
N LEU A 46 -3.91 2.97 0.92
CA LEU A 46 -4.13 2.62 2.31
C LEU A 46 -3.59 3.73 3.22
N VAL A 47 -4.34 4.09 4.25
CA VAL A 47 -3.92 5.04 5.28
C VAL A 47 -3.38 4.26 6.47
N TYR A 48 -2.16 4.57 6.92
CA TYR A 48 -1.61 3.93 8.11
C TYR A 48 -2.30 4.46 9.37
N ILE A 49 -2.85 3.56 10.19
CA ILE A 49 -3.64 3.93 11.39
C ILE A 49 -2.97 3.52 12.71
N GLY A 50 -1.85 2.80 12.67
CA GLY A 50 -1.06 2.49 13.85
C GLY A 50 -0.59 1.03 13.92
N ARG A 51 -0.14 0.62 15.10
CA ARG A 51 0.37 -0.73 15.37
C ARG A 51 -0.39 -1.36 16.52
N ASN A 52 -0.48 -2.69 16.50
CA ASN A 52 -1.01 -3.50 17.62
C ASN A 52 -2.41 -3.03 18.07
N LEU A 53 -3.27 -2.67 17.12
CA LEU A 53 -4.63 -2.20 17.40
C LEU A 53 -5.60 -3.36 17.69
N GLY A 54 -5.26 -4.59 17.31
CA GLY A 54 -6.04 -5.78 17.62
C GLY A 54 -5.75 -6.29 19.03
N ASN A 55 -6.80 -6.67 19.78
CA ASN A 55 -6.73 -7.06 21.19
C ASN A 55 -5.77 -8.23 21.52
N ASN A 56 -5.29 -8.99 20.53
CA ASN A 56 -4.40 -10.14 20.71
C ASN A 56 -3.27 -10.23 19.65
N GLU A 57 -3.08 -9.21 18.83
CA GLU A 57 -2.14 -9.26 17.71
C GLU A 57 -0.95 -8.32 17.97
N VAL A 58 0.14 -8.92 18.45
CA VAL A 58 1.42 -8.22 18.66
C VAL A 58 2.24 -8.30 17.36
N ASN A 59 2.98 -7.24 17.07
CA ASN A 59 3.83 -7.07 15.87
C ASN A 59 3.03 -6.98 14.56
N ARG A 60 1.93 -6.21 14.56
CA ARG A 60 1.17 -5.93 13.34
C ARG A 60 0.98 -4.44 13.10
N LEU A 61 1.14 -4.05 11.84
CA LEU A 61 0.81 -2.74 11.31
C LEU A 61 -0.62 -2.75 10.79
N TYR A 62 -1.38 -1.70 11.06
CA TYR A 62 -2.78 -1.58 10.66
C TYR A 62 -2.96 -0.41 9.71
N PHE A 63 -3.78 -0.66 8.70
CA PHE A 63 -4.12 0.28 7.65
C PHE A 63 -5.63 0.29 7.41
N GLN A 64 -6.16 1.43 7.00
CA GLN A 64 -7.55 1.62 6.60
C GLN A 64 -7.60 1.97 5.11
N ASP A 65 -8.66 1.58 4.41
CA ASP A 65 -8.89 2.06 3.05
C ASP A 65 -9.06 3.59 3.03
N VAL A 66 -8.60 4.21 1.94
CA VAL A 66 -8.64 5.67 1.80
C VAL A 66 -10.05 6.23 1.81
N ASP A 67 -11.01 5.54 1.18
CA ASP A 67 -12.38 6.06 1.02
C ASP A 67 -13.04 6.25 2.39
N SER A 68 -13.05 5.21 3.22
CA SER A 68 -13.62 5.28 4.57
C SER A 68 -12.86 6.24 5.48
N TYR A 69 -11.53 6.37 5.32
CA TYR A 69 -10.73 7.31 6.10
C TYR A 69 -11.06 8.77 5.73
N PHE A 70 -11.25 9.09 4.45
CA PHE A 70 -11.63 10.43 4.02
C PHE A 70 -13.08 10.78 4.35
N ASP A 71 -13.96 9.79 4.42
CA ASP A 71 -15.34 9.95 4.90
C ASP A 71 -15.45 10.20 6.42
N GLY A 72 -14.32 10.21 7.13
CA GLY A 72 -14.25 10.57 8.54
C GLY A 72 -14.46 9.40 9.51
N LEU A 73 -14.64 8.18 9.00
CA LEU A 73 -14.78 7.00 9.85
C LEU A 73 -13.43 6.66 10.50
N ARG A 74 -13.40 6.51 11.82
CA ARG A 74 -12.19 6.17 12.57
C ARG A 74 -12.44 4.93 13.42
N ILE A 75 -11.40 4.11 13.59
CA ILE A 75 -11.47 2.89 14.42
C ILE A 75 -11.77 3.21 15.90
N THR A 76 -11.49 4.43 16.34
CA THR A 76 -11.78 4.92 17.70
C THR A 76 -13.23 5.35 17.89
N ASP A 77 -14.02 5.47 16.82
CA ASP A 77 -15.43 5.80 16.93
C ASP A 77 -16.12 4.64 17.66
N GLU A 78 -17.04 4.95 18.57
CA GLU A 78 -17.74 3.90 19.32
C GLU A 78 -18.58 3.07 18.35
N ASN A 79 -18.10 1.87 18.03
CA ASN A 79 -18.86 0.82 17.33
C ASN A 79 -19.18 1.14 15.85
N PRO A 80 -18.19 1.39 14.98
CA PRO A 80 -18.46 1.50 13.55
C PRO A 80 -19.05 0.19 13.04
N ASP A 81 -19.98 0.26 12.08
CA ASP A 81 -20.49 -0.93 11.40
C ASP A 81 -19.27 -1.69 10.83
N PRO A 82 -19.09 -2.99 11.14
CA PRO A 82 -17.93 -3.76 10.69
C PRO A 82 -17.79 -3.82 9.15
N ASN A 83 -18.83 -3.47 8.39
CA ASN A 83 -18.76 -3.36 6.93
C ASN A 83 -18.54 -1.93 6.41
N SER A 84 -18.46 -0.92 7.29
CA SER A 84 -18.33 0.48 6.91
C SER A 84 -16.91 0.90 6.54
N MET A 85 -15.90 0.13 6.95
CA MET A 85 -14.50 0.36 6.60
C MET A 85 -13.78 -0.96 6.36
N ARG A 86 -12.80 -0.95 5.44
CA ARG A 86 -11.89 -2.06 5.23
C ARG A 86 -10.59 -1.80 5.97
N LEU A 87 -10.26 -2.71 6.89
CA LEU A 87 -8.99 -2.72 7.56
C LEU A 87 -8.07 -3.78 6.95
N GLU A 88 -6.83 -3.40 6.70
CA GLU A 88 -5.76 -4.31 6.32
C GLU A 88 -4.71 -4.34 7.44
N SER A 89 -4.14 -5.51 7.71
CA SER A 89 -3.06 -5.64 8.67
C SER A 89 -1.92 -6.47 8.12
N PHE A 90 -0.70 -6.02 8.38
CA PHE A 90 0.52 -6.65 7.89
C PHE A 90 1.47 -6.97 9.06
N PRO A 91 2.21 -8.09 9.00
CA PRO A 91 3.27 -8.37 9.97
C PRO A 91 4.34 -7.28 9.99
N GLU A 92 4.81 -6.88 11.17
CA GLU A 92 5.90 -5.88 11.31
C GLU A 92 7.26 -6.36 10.79
N ASP A 93 7.44 -7.66 10.56
CA ASP A 93 8.65 -8.22 9.95
C ASP A 93 8.56 -8.32 8.42
N SER A 94 7.40 -7.98 7.84
CA SER A 94 7.14 -8.06 6.41
C SER A 94 6.74 -6.70 5.85
N PRO A 95 7.67 -5.98 5.19
CA PRO A 95 7.33 -4.71 4.58
C PRO A 95 6.34 -4.95 3.43
N SER A 96 5.19 -4.25 3.48
CA SER A 96 4.04 -4.58 2.63
C SER A 96 3.49 -3.40 1.82
N VAL A 97 3.98 -2.19 2.05
CA VAL A 97 3.48 -0.97 1.38
C VAL A 97 4.61 -0.13 0.81
N PHE A 98 4.27 0.70 -0.18
CA PHE A 98 5.15 1.57 -0.94
C PHE A 98 4.74 3.04 -0.75
N GLU A 99 5.70 3.97 -0.88
CA GLU A 99 5.37 5.35 -1.23
C GLU A 99 4.91 5.39 -2.71
N PHE A 100 4.22 6.46 -3.09
CA PHE A 100 3.64 6.59 -4.44
C PHE A 100 4.66 6.35 -5.55
N ASP A 101 5.85 6.97 -5.46
CA ASP A 101 6.86 6.86 -6.52
C ASP A 101 7.40 5.44 -6.68
N TYR A 102 7.58 4.71 -5.57
CA TYR A 102 8.03 3.31 -5.62
C TYR A 102 6.92 2.35 -6.06
N ALA A 103 5.66 2.66 -5.76
CA ALA A 103 4.51 1.96 -6.32
C ALA A 103 4.44 2.15 -7.83
N LEU A 104 4.61 3.39 -8.31
CA LEU A 104 4.66 3.70 -9.74
C LEU A 104 5.81 2.94 -10.43
N GLU A 105 7.00 2.90 -9.84
CA GLU A 105 8.13 2.11 -10.36
C GLU A 105 7.78 0.63 -10.50
N SER A 106 7.04 0.06 -9.54
CA SER A 106 6.55 -1.32 -9.62
C SER A 106 5.60 -1.54 -10.80
N LEU A 107 4.73 -0.57 -11.09
CA LEU A 107 3.86 -0.61 -12.29
C LEU A 107 4.65 -0.44 -13.59
N MET A 108 5.68 0.41 -13.59
CA MET A 108 6.57 0.56 -14.74
C MET A 108 7.35 -0.72 -15.02
N LEU A 109 7.79 -1.46 -13.99
CA LEU A 109 8.38 -2.79 -14.15
C LEU A 109 7.43 -3.76 -14.85
N CYS A 110 6.13 -3.73 -14.54
CA CYS A 110 5.14 -4.54 -15.27
C CYS A 110 5.17 -4.23 -16.76
N SER A 111 5.19 -2.95 -17.12
CA SER A 111 5.24 -2.49 -18.51
C SER A 111 6.51 -2.97 -19.21
N LEU A 112 7.66 -2.88 -18.53
CA LEU A 112 8.95 -3.34 -19.06
C LEU A 112 8.96 -4.86 -19.27
N ARG A 113 8.45 -5.65 -18.31
CA ARG A 113 8.35 -7.11 -18.42
C ARG A 113 7.47 -7.54 -19.59
N ARG A 114 6.35 -6.84 -19.83
CA ARG A 114 5.48 -7.11 -20.99
C ARG A 114 6.18 -6.88 -22.33
N LYS A 115 7.08 -5.90 -22.41
CA LYS A 115 7.85 -5.60 -23.64
C LYS A 115 9.01 -6.56 -23.88
N ALA A 116 9.48 -7.22 -22.82
CA ALA A 116 10.57 -8.18 -22.89
C ALA A 116 10.11 -9.60 -23.28
N LYS A 117 8.80 -9.84 -23.33
CA LYS A 117 8.18 -11.02 -23.96
C LYS A 117 8.05 -10.79 -25.46
#